data_AF-A0A1W5ZVL0-F1
#
_entry.id   AF-A0A1W5ZVL0-F1
#
_cell.length_a   1.000
_cell.length_b   1.000
_cell.length_c   1.000
_cell.angle_alpha   90.00
_cell.angle_beta   90.00
_cell.angle_gamma   90.00
#
_symmetry.space_group_name_H-M   'P 1'
#
loop_
_entity.id
_entity.type
_entity.pdbx_description
1 polymer ?
#
loop_
_entity_poly.entity_id
_entity_poly.type
_entity_poly.pdbx_seq_one_letter_code
_entity_poly.pdbx_strand_id
1 'polypeptide(L)'
;MKNNHALAYFLEDLWSKGFKLSDEDVRFIYFGKNSTNAAQWKAIIAVKVTLKFQHKFDPSFFISVLEHIAKPEVKTKGEAYRSLEKRGFYSKRPLHK
;
A
#
# COMPACT_ATOMS: atom_id res chain seq x y z
N MET A 1 -8.08 -8.41 19.74
CA MET A 1 -9.08 -8.13 18.68
C MET A 1 -8.35 -7.88 17.36
N LYS A 2 -8.58 -8.70 16.32
CA LYS A 2 -8.10 -8.37 14.96
C LYS A 2 -8.90 -7.16 14.50
N ASN A 3 -8.24 -6.01 14.34
CA ASN A 3 -8.90 -4.78 13.97
C ASN A 3 -9.31 -4.87 12.49
N ASN A 4 -10.51 -5.39 12.24
CA ASN A 4 -11.03 -5.69 10.89
C ASN A 4 -11.28 -4.44 10.04
N HIS A 5 -11.05 -3.25 10.58
CA HIS A 5 -11.27 -1.95 9.92
C HIS A 5 -10.00 -1.11 9.78
N ALA A 6 -8.80 -1.68 10.05
CA ALA A 6 -7.54 -0.93 9.99
C ALA A 6 -7.28 -0.26 8.63
N LEU A 7 -7.64 -0.91 7.52
CA LEU A 7 -7.54 -0.31 6.19
C LEU A 7 -8.55 0.83 6.01
N ALA A 8 -9.80 0.66 6.44
CA ALA A 8 -10.83 1.70 6.34
C ALA A 8 -10.41 2.97 7.09
N TYR A 9 -10.03 2.85 8.37
CA TYR A 9 -9.56 3.98 9.17
C TYR A 9 -8.32 4.65 8.59
N PHE A 10 -7.43 3.88 7.96
CA PHE A 10 -6.27 4.45 7.28
C PHE A 10 -6.67 5.29 6.04
N LEU A 11 -7.64 4.84 5.25
CA LEU A 11 -8.12 5.59 4.08
C LEU A 11 -8.86 6.87 4.50
N GLU A 12 -9.66 6.81 5.57
CA GLU A 12 -10.28 8.00 6.18
C GLU A 12 -9.23 9.00 6.70
N ASP A 13 -8.18 8.51 7.38
CA ASP A 13 -7.06 9.34 7.85
C ASP A 13 -6.25 9.95 6.69
N LEU A 14 -6.13 9.27 5.56
CA LEU A 14 -5.53 9.87 4.35
C LEU A 14 -6.41 10.99 3.79
N TRP A 15 -7.73 10.77 3.74
CA TRP A 15 -8.68 11.76 3.25
C TRP A 15 -8.66 13.03 4.12
N SER A 16 -8.64 12.88 5.44
CA SER A 16 -8.56 14.02 6.37
C SER A 16 -7.25 14.83 6.23
N LYS A 17 -6.19 14.21 5.68
CA LYS A 17 -4.90 14.83 5.36
C LYS A 17 -4.82 15.42 3.94
N GLY A 18 -5.92 15.37 3.18
CA GLY A 18 -6.01 15.96 1.84
C GLY A 18 -5.57 15.03 0.70
N PHE A 19 -5.27 13.75 0.95
CA PHE A 19 -5.09 12.77 -0.12
C PHE A 19 -6.45 12.38 -0.69
N LYS A 20 -6.81 12.95 -1.85
CA LYS A 20 -8.10 12.71 -2.49
C LYS A 20 -8.07 11.41 -3.31
N LEU A 21 -8.33 10.28 -2.65
CA LEU A 21 -8.61 9.01 -3.32
C LEU A 21 -10.07 8.99 -3.78
N SER A 22 -10.33 8.80 -5.06
CA SER A 22 -11.70 8.66 -5.55
C SER A 22 -12.36 7.39 -4.98
N ASP A 23 -13.70 7.31 -5.06
CA ASP A 23 -14.40 6.07 -4.69
C ASP A 23 -13.94 4.87 -5.52
N GLU A 24 -13.53 5.10 -6.78
CA GLU A 24 -12.96 4.08 -7.65
C GLU A 24 -11.60 3.60 -7.13
N ASP A 25 -10.73 4.51 -6.70
CA ASP A 25 -9.44 4.17 -6.08
C ASP A 25 -9.65 3.33 -4.82
N VAL A 26 -10.60 3.75 -3.96
CA VAL A 26 -10.95 3.00 -2.74
C VAL A 26 -11.44 1.60 -3.08
N ARG A 27 -12.37 1.47 -4.04
CA ARG A 27 -12.84 0.15 -4.52
C ARG A 27 -11.68 -0.69 -5.07
N PHE A 28 -10.77 -0.09 -5.84
CA PHE A 28 -9.61 -0.78 -6.39
C PHE A 28 -8.64 -1.27 -5.30
N ILE A 29 -8.43 -0.49 -4.25
CA ILE A 29 -7.60 -0.89 -3.09
C ILE A 29 -8.18 -2.13 -2.41
N TYR A 30 -9.49 -2.16 -2.17
CA TYR A 30 -10.16 -3.33 -1.60
C TYR A 30 -10.17 -4.53 -2.54
N PHE A 31 -10.39 -4.30 -3.85
CA PHE A 31 -10.26 -5.32 -4.87
C PHE A 31 -8.88 -5.97 -4.83
N GLY A 32 -7.80 -5.17 -4.90
CA GLY A 32 -6.43 -5.67 -4.85
C GLY A 32 -6.09 -6.42 -3.57
N LYS A 33 -6.53 -5.92 -2.41
CA LYS A 33 -6.39 -6.62 -1.13
C LYS A 33 -7.04 -8.01 -1.17
N ASN A 34 -8.27 -8.10 -1.68
CA ASN A 34 -9.02 -9.34 -1.69
C ASN A 34 -8.49 -10.32 -2.77
N SER A 35 -8.14 -9.83 -3.96
CA SER A 35 -7.61 -10.66 -5.05
C SER A 35 -6.25 -11.28 -4.73
N THR A 36 -5.42 -10.57 -3.97
CA THR A 36 -4.10 -11.06 -3.51
C THR A 36 -4.16 -11.81 -2.17
N ASN A 37 -5.34 -11.94 -1.57
CA ASN A 37 -5.53 -12.45 -0.21
C ASN A 37 -4.61 -11.77 0.83
N ALA A 38 -4.31 -10.49 0.63
CA ALA A 38 -3.36 -9.76 1.45
C ALA A 38 -4.00 -9.32 2.77
N ALA A 39 -3.20 -9.40 3.84
CA ALA A 39 -3.57 -8.79 5.11
C ALA A 39 -3.71 -7.26 4.98
N GLN A 40 -4.60 -6.65 5.77
CA GLN A 40 -4.87 -5.20 5.72
C GLN A 40 -3.60 -4.35 5.85
N TRP A 41 -2.66 -4.76 6.71
CA TRP A 41 -1.41 -4.04 6.89
C TRP A 41 -0.52 -4.03 5.64
N LYS A 42 -0.61 -5.05 4.77
CA LYS A 42 0.10 -5.09 3.49
C LYS A 42 -0.54 -4.12 2.50
N ALA A 43 -1.86 -4.11 2.40
CA ALA A 43 -2.59 -3.12 1.59
C ALA A 43 -2.25 -1.68 2.01
N ILE A 44 -2.21 -1.39 3.32
CA ILE A 44 -1.79 -0.08 3.85
C ILE A 44 -0.37 0.28 3.40
N ILE A 45 0.58 -0.66 3.46
CA ILE A 45 1.95 -0.42 2.97
C ILE A 45 1.93 -0.11 1.47
N ALA A 46 1.20 -0.89 0.68
CA ALA A 46 1.13 -0.69 -0.76
C ALA A 46 0.56 0.68 -1.13
N VAL A 47 -0.50 1.14 -0.47
CA VAL A 47 -1.04 2.51 -0.66
C VAL A 47 0.01 3.56 -0.29
N LYS A 48 0.65 3.44 0.88
CA LYS A 48 1.69 4.40 1.32
C LYS A 48 2.85 4.49 0.33
N VAL A 49 3.33 3.35 -0.15
CA VAL A 49 4.44 3.27 -1.10
C VAL A 49 4.04 3.86 -2.44
N THR A 50 2.83 3.57 -2.92
CA THR A 50 2.28 4.14 -4.14
C THR A 50 2.22 5.66 -4.06
N LEU A 51 1.58 6.21 -3.02
CA LEU A 51 1.47 7.66 -2.84
C LEU A 51 2.85 8.33 -2.68
N LYS A 52 3.79 7.70 -1.98
CA LYS A 52 5.14 8.25 -1.78
C LYS A 52 5.96 8.25 -3.07
N PHE A 53 5.85 7.22 -3.90
CA PHE A 53 6.68 7.03 -5.08
C PHE A 53 6.09 7.71 -6.33
N GLN A 54 4.77 7.63 -6.51
CA GLN A 54 4.07 8.17 -7.67
C GLN A 54 3.52 9.58 -7.44
N HIS A 55 3.54 10.10 -6.20
CA HIS A 55 2.92 11.37 -5.79
C HIS A 55 1.39 11.46 -6.01
N LYS A 56 0.77 10.37 -6.47
CA LYS A 56 -0.67 10.17 -6.64
C LYS A 56 -0.97 8.68 -6.46
N PHE A 57 -2.24 8.32 -6.38
CA PHE A 57 -2.61 6.92 -6.47
C PHE A 57 -2.49 6.45 -7.92
N ASP A 58 -1.79 5.34 -8.12
CA ASP A 58 -1.63 4.67 -9.40
C ASP A 58 -2.05 3.20 -9.21
N PRO A 59 -3.20 2.78 -9.76
CA PRO A 59 -3.73 1.42 -9.57
C PRO A 59 -2.75 0.32 -9.98
N SER A 60 -2.05 0.50 -11.10
CA SER A 60 -1.10 -0.48 -11.65
C SER A 60 0.14 -0.63 -10.79
N PHE A 61 0.68 0.50 -10.29
CA PHE A 61 1.81 0.47 -9.36
C PHE A 61 1.40 -0.12 -8.01
N PHE A 62 0.23 0.26 -7.49
CA PHE A 62 -0.32 -0.26 -6.25
C PHE A 62 -0.45 -1.79 -6.28
N ILE A 63 -1.06 -2.36 -7.32
CA ILE A 63 -1.27 -3.80 -7.40
C ILE A 63 0.06 -4.55 -7.51
N SER A 64 1.01 -4.04 -8.28
CA SER A 64 2.37 -4.61 -8.40
C SER A 64 3.12 -4.64 -7.05
N VAL A 65 3.03 -3.54 -6.28
CA VAL A 65 3.60 -3.47 -4.92
C VAL A 65 2.91 -4.46 -4.00
N LEU A 66 1.57 -4.52 -4.04
CA LEU A 66 0.78 -5.37 -3.17
C LEU A 66 1.03 -6.85 -3.44
N GLU A 67 0.99 -7.29 -4.69
CA GLU A 67 1.29 -8.66 -5.12
C GLU A 67 2.69 -9.10 -4.66
N HIS A 68 3.67 -8.20 -4.77
CA HIS A 68 5.03 -8.49 -4.33
C HIS A 68 5.12 -8.76 -2.84
N ILE A 69 4.47 -7.94 -2.00
CA ILE A 69 4.53 -8.10 -0.54
C ILE A 69 3.46 -9.05 0.00
N ALA A 70 2.45 -9.43 -0.79
CA ALA A 70 1.40 -10.39 -0.42
C ALA A 70 1.96 -11.79 -0.17
N LYS A 71 3.10 -12.12 -0.80
CA LYS A 71 3.74 -13.43 -0.72
C LYS A 71 3.94 -13.95 0.72
N PRO A 72 3.81 -15.28 0.94
CA PRO A 72 3.84 -15.88 2.29
C PRO A 72 5.13 -15.63 3.08
N GLU A 73 6.26 -15.44 2.40
CA GLU A 73 7.57 -15.16 3.01
C GLU A 73 7.65 -13.77 3.65
N VAL A 74 6.77 -12.84 3.27
CA VAL A 74 6.72 -11.49 3.86
C VAL A 74 5.74 -11.50 5.03
N LYS A 75 6.26 -11.69 6.25
CA LYS A 75 5.46 -11.88 7.48
C LYS A 75 5.40 -10.62 8.34
N THR A 76 6.38 -9.73 8.19
CA THR A 76 6.51 -8.50 8.99
C THR A 76 6.56 -7.24 8.12
N LYS A 77 6.21 -6.09 8.72
CA LYS A 77 6.36 -4.78 8.05
C LYS A 77 7.81 -4.53 7.61
N GLY A 78 8.79 -4.92 8.43
CA GLY A 78 10.21 -4.76 8.12
C GLY A 78 10.64 -5.57 6.90
N GLU A 79 10.17 -6.81 6.76
CA GLU A 79 10.42 -7.63 5.58
C GLU A 79 9.78 -7.03 4.33
N ALA A 80 8.55 -6.50 4.44
CA ALA A 80 7.88 -5.87 3.32
C ALA A 80 8.70 -4.69 2.77
N TYR A 81 9.12 -3.76 3.63
CA TYR A 81 9.94 -2.62 3.21
C TYR A 81 11.30 -3.03 2.63
N ARG A 82 12.00 -3.99 3.26
CA ARG A 82 13.27 -4.51 2.72
C ARG A 82 13.09 -5.16 1.36
N SER A 83 12.01 -5.91 1.17
CA SER A 83 11.69 -6.57 -0.10
C SER A 83 11.35 -5.57 -1.20
N LEU A 84 10.67 -4.47 -0.86
CA LEU A 84 10.34 -3.39 -1.80
C LEU A 84 11.57 -2.57 -2.19
N GLU A 85 12.46 -2.29 -1.23
CA GLU A 85 13.72 -1.59 -1.48
C GLU A 85 14.61 -2.38 -2.44
N LYS A 86 14.75 -3.70 -2.24
CA LYS A 86 15.48 -4.59 -3.16
C LYS A 86 14.92 -4.58 -4.59
N ARG A 87 13.60 -4.34 -4.74
CA ARG A 87 12.92 -4.34 -6.04
C ARG A 87 12.87 -2.95 -6.69
N GLY A 88 13.38 -1.92 -6.03
CA GLY A 88 13.36 -0.53 -6.53
C GLY A 88 12.03 0.20 -6.35
N PHE A 89 11.06 -0.40 -5.65
CA PHE A 89 9.74 0.21 -5.41
C PHE A 89 9.71 1.16 -4.22
N TYR A 90 10.79 1.24 -3.44
CA TYR A 90 10.89 2.10 -2.26
C TYR A 90 12.34 2.53 -2.04
N SER A 91 12.55 3.82 -1.76
CA SER A 91 13.83 4.34 -1.28
C SER A 91 13.67 4.97 0.10
N LYS A 92 14.62 4.69 1.00
CA LYS A 92 14.78 5.41 2.28
C LYS A 92 15.43 6.78 2.10
N ARG A 93 16.18 7.00 1.02
CA ARG A 93 16.81 8.30 0.73
C ARG A 93 15.76 9.24 0.12
N PRO A 94 15.75 10.53 0.47
CA PRO A 94 14.93 11.51 -0.25
C PRO A 94 15.28 11.42 -1.75
N LEU A 95 14.26 11.43 -2.60
CA LEU A 95 14.45 11.61 -4.04
C LEU A 95 15.04 13.02 -4.21
N HIS A 96 16.36 13.11 -4.35
CA HIS A 96 16.99 14.35 -4.81
C HIS A 96 16.50 14.58 -6.24
N LYS A 97 15.77 15.69 -6.42
CA LYS A 97 15.52 16.27 -7.74
C LYS A 97 16.81 16.82 -8.29
#